data_AF-A0A847MLP1-F1
#
_entry.id   AF-A0A847MLP1-F1
#
_cell.length_a   1.000
_cell.length_b   1.000
_cell.length_c   1.000
_cell.angle_alpha   90.00
_cell.angle_beta   90.00
_cell.angle_gamma   90.00
#
_symmetry.space_group_name_H-M   'P 1'
#
loop_
_entity.id
_entity.type
_entity.pdbx_description
1 polymer ?
#
loop_
_entity_poly.entity_id
_entity_poly.type
_entity_poly.pdbx_seq_one_letter_code
_entity_poly.pdbx_strand_id
1 'polypeptide(L)'
;PLHEMFSELRQLTEVWWIHGNHDTDKEHFYDNLYGSELADFNLDGRVVDIAGLRIAGLGGVFRGKVWHPTAECWNYFSHEDYISDAHPRQLWRDGVSLRNRSSIFPETYMALRCLKADILVSHEAPSCNRFGFAVIDRLARQMGVSAVFHGHHHDVYDYSPHFERMGFEAYSVGLRGVSALDGTILKAGEEDGQNECRVARVN
;
A
#
# COMPACT_ATOMS: atom_id res chain seq x y z
N PRO A 1 -14.77 13.72 -6.60
CA PRO A 1 -13.29 13.65 -6.57
C PRO A 1 -12.75 13.53 -5.14
N LEU A 2 -11.54 12.98 -4.92
CA LEU A 2 -10.96 12.79 -3.59
C LEU A 2 -10.86 14.10 -2.78
N HIS A 3 -10.42 15.16 -3.46
CA HIS A 3 -10.25 16.49 -2.86
C HIS A 3 -11.55 17.13 -2.36
N GLU A 4 -12.69 16.79 -2.96
CA GLU A 4 -14.03 17.23 -2.52
C GLU A 4 -14.47 16.44 -1.27
N MET A 5 -14.25 15.12 -1.27
CA MET A 5 -14.59 14.25 -0.13
C MET A 5 -13.84 14.65 1.15
N PHE A 6 -12.58 15.08 1.01
CA PHE A 6 -11.75 15.53 2.13
C PHE A 6 -11.73 17.05 2.31
N SER A 7 -12.67 17.79 1.71
CA SER A 7 -12.66 19.27 1.73
C SER A 7 -12.63 19.87 3.15
N GLU A 8 -13.45 19.35 4.07
CA GLU A 8 -13.44 19.77 5.48
C GLU A 8 -12.15 19.35 6.18
N LEU A 9 -11.68 18.12 5.94
CA LEU A 9 -10.50 17.58 6.61
C LEU A 9 -9.21 18.31 6.19
N ARG A 10 -9.13 18.73 4.92
CA ARG A 10 -8.03 19.53 4.36
C ARG A 10 -7.91 20.92 4.99
N GLN A 11 -8.94 21.40 5.69
CA GLN A 11 -8.85 22.64 6.48
C GLN A 11 -8.20 22.42 7.85
N LEU A 12 -8.11 21.17 8.31
CA LEU A 12 -7.62 20.80 9.64
C LEU A 12 -6.24 20.13 9.59
N THR A 13 -5.95 19.39 8.53
CA THR A 13 -4.69 18.63 8.38
C THR A 13 -4.37 18.37 6.91
N GLU A 14 -3.10 18.08 6.62
CA GLU A 14 -2.70 17.50 5.34
C GLU A 14 -3.29 16.10 5.17
N VAL A 15 -3.59 15.75 3.91
CA VAL A 15 -4.12 14.44 3.53
C VAL A 15 -3.21 13.86 2.45
N TRP A 16 -2.58 12.74 2.79
CA TRP A 16 -1.76 11.94 1.90
C TRP A 16 -2.42 10.58 1.70
N TRP A 17 -2.20 9.94 0.56
CA TRP A 17 -2.88 8.68 0.23
C TRP A 17 -1.98 7.71 -0.52
N ILE A 18 -2.30 6.42 -0.43
CA ILE A 18 -1.87 5.39 -1.36
C ILE A 18 -3.12 4.75 -1.96
N HIS A 19 -3.03 4.23 -3.18
CA HIS A 19 -4.16 3.49 -3.76
C HIS A 19 -4.17 2.04 -3.25
N GLY A 20 -5.36 1.45 -3.17
CA GLY A 20 -5.58 0.02 -3.01
C GLY A 20 -5.97 -0.67 -4.33
N ASN A 21 -6.43 -1.91 -4.23
CA ASN A 21 -6.80 -2.72 -5.41
C ASN A 21 -8.09 -2.27 -6.10
N HIS A 22 -9.03 -1.66 -5.36
CA HIS A 22 -10.36 -1.26 -5.87
C HIS A 22 -10.36 0.10 -6.57
N ASP A 23 -9.31 0.90 -6.40
CA ASP A 23 -9.17 2.22 -7.01
C ASP A 23 -9.07 2.18 -8.54
N THR A 24 -8.87 0.98 -9.09
CA THR A 24 -8.79 0.70 -10.52
C THR A 24 -9.91 -0.22 -11.03
N ASP A 25 -10.97 -0.43 -10.24
CA ASP A 25 -12.11 -1.25 -10.68
C ASP A 25 -12.95 -0.54 -11.74
N LYS A 26 -13.00 0.79 -11.68
CA LYS A 26 -13.76 1.64 -12.60
C LYS A 26 -12.95 2.87 -12.97
N GLU A 27 -13.10 3.33 -14.20
CA GLU A 27 -12.39 4.50 -14.72
C GLU A 27 -12.60 5.76 -13.86
N HIS A 28 -13.83 6.01 -13.41
CA HIS A 28 -14.10 7.16 -12.54
C HIS A 28 -13.52 7.04 -11.12
N PHE A 29 -13.21 5.83 -10.63
CA PHE A 29 -12.50 5.68 -9.35
C PHE A 29 -11.06 6.16 -9.51
N TYR A 30 -10.38 5.71 -10.57
CA TYR A 30 -9.05 6.18 -10.93
C TYR A 30 -9.03 7.69 -11.15
N ASP A 31 -9.95 8.23 -11.96
CA ASP A 31 -10.00 9.67 -12.27
C ASP A 31 -10.28 10.52 -11.03
N ASN A 32 -11.10 10.03 -10.09
CA ASN A 32 -11.37 10.71 -8.83
C ASN A 32 -10.15 10.80 -7.90
N LEU A 33 -9.12 9.98 -8.10
CA LEU A 33 -7.86 10.03 -7.36
C LEU A 33 -6.80 10.82 -8.15
N TYR A 34 -6.44 10.30 -9.32
CA TYR A 34 -5.32 10.77 -10.12
C TYR A 34 -5.63 12.04 -10.93
N GLY A 35 -6.91 12.37 -11.14
CA GLY A 35 -7.36 13.63 -11.72
C GLY A 35 -7.79 14.68 -10.69
N SER A 36 -7.57 14.41 -9.39
CA SER A 36 -8.01 15.26 -8.30
C SER A 36 -6.95 16.30 -7.90
N GLU A 37 -7.33 17.35 -7.18
CA GLU A 37 -6.35 18.29 -6.57
C GLU A 37 -5.38 17.62 -5.58
N LEU A 38 -5.68 16.38 -5.15
CA LEU A 38 -4.82 15.58 -4.29
C LEU A 38 -3.96 14.60 -5.08
N ALA A 39 -3.93 14.62 -6.42
CA ALA A 39 -3.13 13.70 -7.23
C ALA A 39 -1.65 13.71 -6.82
N ASP A 40 -1.10 14.89 -6.56
CA ASP A 40 0.28 15.10 -6.11
C ASP A 40 0.53 14.73 -4.64
N PHE A 41 -0.48 14.24 -3.91
CA PHE A 41 -0.39 13.75 -2.54
C PHE A 41 -0.40 12.20 -2.45
N ASN A 42 -0.25 11.51 -3.59
CA ASN A 42 -0.09 10.06 -3.64
C ASN A 42 1.30 9.62 -3.17
N LEU A 43 1.44 8.85 -2.09
CA LEU A 43 2.73 8.40 -1.57
C LEU A 43 3.33 7.21 -2.33
N ASP A 44 2.59 6.56 -3.24
CA ASP A 44 3.07 5.36 -3.92
C ASP A 44 4.42 5.58 -4.63
N GLY A 45 5.38 4.71 -4.34
CA GLY A 45 6.71 4.70 -4.96
C GLY A 45 7.66 5.80 -4.47
N ARG A 46 7.32 6.59 -3.45
CA ARG A 46 8.17 7.66 -2.93
C ARG A 46 8.19 7.76 -1.41
N VAL A 47 9.12 8.58 -0.92
CA VAL A 47 9.24 8.99 0.47
C VAL A 47 9.01 10.50 0.56
N VAL A 48 8.21 10.93 1.52
CA VAL A 48 7.92 12.35 1.77
C VAL A 48 8.11 12.65 3.26
N ASP A 49 8.70 13.80 3.58
CA ASP A 49 8.72 14.34 4.93
C ASP A 49 7.35 14.93 5.30
N ILE A 50 6.65 14.30 6.24
CA ILE A 50 5.33 14.71 6.73
C ILE A 50 5.43 14.86 8.25
N ALA A 51 5.17 16.07 8.75
CA ALA A 51 5.27 16.39 10.18
C ALA A 51 6.61 15.98 10.84
N GLY A 52 7.71 16.03 10.08
CA GLY A 52 9.06 15.67 10.56
C GLY A 52 9.39 14.17 10.52
N LEU A 53 8.54 13.34 9.91
CA LEU A 53 8.77 11.92 9.68
C LEU A 53 8.88 11.63 8.18
N ARG A 54 9.82 10.78 7.80
CA ARG A 54 9.93 10.28 6.42
C ARG A 54 8.93 9.14 6.24
N ILE A 55 7.87 9.37 5.48
CA ILE A 55 6.82 8.40 5.22
C ILE A 55 6.95 7.87 3.79
N ALA A 56 7.12 6.56 3.67
CA ALA A 56 7.11 5.83 2.40
C ALA A 56 5.71 5.30 2.09
N GLY A 57 5.33 5.29 0.81
CA GLY A 57 4.11 4.64 0.32
C GLY A 57 4.38 3.48 -0.64
N LEU A 58 3.72 2.35 -0.41
CA LEU A 58 3.61 1.24 -1.35
C LEU A 58 2.13 0.91 -1.59
N GLY A 59 1.56 1.54 -2.61
CA GLY A 59 0.19 1.30 -3.04
C GLY A 59 0.03 -0.01 -3.83
N GLY A 60 -1.23 -0.37 -4.05
CA GLY A 60 -1.60 -1.48 -4.93
C GLY A 60 -1.45 -2.87 -4.30
N VAL A 61 -1.55 -3.90 -5.14
CA VAL A 61 -1.45 -5.31 -4.75
C VAL A 61 -0.56 -6.10 -5.69
N PHE A 62 -0.05 -7.23 -5.22
CA PHE A 62 0.69 -8.16 -6.06
C PHE A 62 -0.27 -8.89 -7.01
N ARG A 63 0.05 -8.91 -8.31
CA ARG A 63 -0.71 -9.66 -9.32
C ARG A 63 0.22 -10.46 -10.17
N GLY A 64 -0.04 -11.76 -10.28
CA GLY A 64 0.79 -12.69 -11.06
C GLY A 64 1.05 -12.24 -12.51
N LYS A 65 0.12 -11.50 -13.14
CA LYS A 65 0.35 -10.95 -14.49
C LYS A 65 1.55 -10.00 -14.57
N VAL A 66 1.89 -9.31 -13.48
CA VAL A 66 3.05 -8.41 -13.36
C VAL A 66 4.13 -9.10 -12.53
N TRP A 67 3.85 -9.29 -11.24
CA TRP A 67 4.74 -9.87 -10.27
C TRP A 67 3.93 -10.42 -9.09
N HIS A 68 4.21 -11.68 -8.72
CA HIS A 68 3.77 -12.24 -7.45
C HIS A 68 5.00 -12.73 -6.66
N PRO A 69 5.14 -12.39 -5.38
CA PRO A 69 6.34 -12.73 -4.60
C PRO A 69 6.65 -14.22 -4.43
N THR A 70 5.68 -15.11 -4.67
CA THR A 70 5.89 -16.57 -4.65
C THR A 70 6.32 -17.16 -5.99
N ALA A 71 6.32 -16.37 -7.06
CA ALA A 71 6.80 -16.82 -8.37
C ALA A 71 8.34 -16.78 -8.41
N GLU A 72 8.94 -17.61 -9.28
CA GLU A 72 10.40 -17.64 -9.47
C GLU A 72 10.96 -16.31 -9.99
N CYS A 73 10.19 -15.63 -10.86
CA CYS A 73 10.55 -14.33 -11.43
C CYS A 73 9.30 -13.45 -11.65
N TRP A 74 9.53 -12.15 -11.87
CA TRP A 74 8.50 -11.24 -12.37
C TRP A 74 8.27 -11.45 -13.86
N ASN A 75 7.04 -11.21 -14.33
CA ASN A 75 6.72 -11.24 -15.77
C ASN A 75 7.08 -9.93 -16.45
N TYR A 76 6.90 -8.80 -15.76
CA TYR A 76 7.28 -7.47 -16.24
C TYR A 76 7.96 -6.73 -15.09
N PHE A 77 9.14 -6.16 -15.34
CA PHE A 77 9.87 -5.41 -14.32
C PHE A 77 9.30 -3.99 -14.17
N SER A 78 9.01 -3.34 -15.30
CA SER A 78 8.51 -1.97 -15.38
C SER A 78 7.17 -1.84 -16.10
N HIS A 79 6.52 -0.69 -15.94
CA HIS A 79 5.37 -0.30 -16.77
C HIS A 79 5.76 -0.27 -18.25
N GLU A 80 6.97 0.19 -18.58
CA GLU A 80 7.48 0.24 -19.95
C GLU A 80 7.61 -1.16 -20.56
N ASP A 81 8.17 -2.12 -19.82
CA ASP A 81 8.26 -3.51 -20.26
C ASP A 81 6.86 -4.08 -20.55
N TYR A 82 5.90 -3.83 -19.66
CA TYR A 82 4.52 -4.25 -19.87
C TYR A 82 3.91 -3.64 -21.13
N ILE A 83 4.08 -2.34 -21.34
CA ILE A 83 3.51 -1.62 -22.49
C ILE A 83 4.12 -2.11 -23.80
N SER A 84 5.43 -2.40 -23.80
CA SER A 84 6.16 -2.87 -24.98
C SER A 84 5.71 -4.25 -25.48
N ASP A 85 5.30 -5.13 -24.57
CA ASP A 85 4.83 -6.49 -24.87
C ASP A 85 3.31 -6.57 -25.07
N ALA A 86 2.55 -5.67 -24.44
CA ALA A 86 1.10 -5.70 -24.46
C ALA A 86 0.53 -5.40 -25.85
N HIS A 87 -0.49 -6.18 -26.24
CA HIS A 87 -1.27 -5.87 -27.43
C HIS A 87 -1.99 -4.50 -27.26
N PRO A 88 -2.05 -3.61 -28.26
CA PRO A 88 -2.61 -2.25 -28.10
C PRO A 88 -4.01 -2.19 -27.49
N ARG A 89 -4.87 -3.18 -27.76
CA ARG A 89 -6.22 -3.30 -27.17
C ARG A 89 -6.25 -3.56 -25.65
N GLN A 90 -5.12 -3.96 -25.06
CA GLN A 90 -4.98 -4.17 -23.61
C GLN A 90 -4.50 -2.91 -22.89
N LEU A 91 -3.96 -1.94 -23.64
CA LEU A 91 -3.52 -0.67 -23.09
C LEU A 91 -4.72 0.21 -22.75
N TRP A 92 -4.58 1.00 -21.70
CA TRP A 92 -5.58 1.99 -21.30
C TRP A 92 -4.90 3.35 -21.15
N ARG A 93 -5.37 4.32 -21.95
CA ARG A 93 -4.80 5.68 -22.08
C ARG A 93 -3.27 5.63 -22.26
N ASP A 94 -2.85 4.89 -23.28
CA ASP A 94 -1.44 4.70 -23.68
C ASP A 94 -0.50 4.13 -22.61
N GLY A 95 -1.06 3.57 -21.52
CA GLY A 95 -0.30 2.90 -20.47
C GLY A 95 -0.81 1.50 -20.19
N VAL A 96 -0.37 0.94 -19.05
CA VAL A 96 -0.84 -0.36 -18.57
C VAL A 96 -2.37 -0.38 -18.47
N SER A 97 -2.97 -1.58 -18.60
CA SER A 97 -4.42 -1.76 -18.45
C SER A 97 -4.90 -1.13 -17.14
N LEU A 98 -6.15 -0.64 -17.11
CA LEU A 98 -6.71 0.04 -15.92
C LEU A 98 -6.48 -0.78 -14.65
N ARG A 99 -6.78 -2.08 -14.67
CA ARG A 99 -6.57 -3.00 -13.53
C ARG A 99 -5.11 -3.08 -13.07
N ASN A 100 -4.15 -2.98 -14.00
CA ASN A 100 -2.74 -3.05 -13.67
C ASN A 100 -2.15 -1.72 -13.19
N ARG A 101 -2.91 -0.61 -13.23
CA ARG A 101 -2.53 0.65 -12.57
C ARG A 101 -2.44 0.54 -11.05
N SER A 102 -3.05 -0.49 -10.45
CA SER A 102 -2.93 -0.80 -9.02
C SER A 102 -2.07 -2.04 -8.73
N SER A 103 -1.24 -2.46 -9.68
CA SER A 103 -0.31 -3.57 -9.47
C SER A 103 1.04 -3.07 -8.96
N ILE A 104 1.60 -3.76 -7.99
CA ILE A 104 2.96 -3.50 -7.54
C ILE A 104 3.92 -4.00 -8.61
N PHE A 105 4.58 -3.07 -9.31
CA PHE A 105 5.67 -3.40 -10.23
C PHE A 105 7.00 -3.56 -9.47
N PRO A 106 7.86 -4.50 -9.90
CA PRO A 106 9.21 -4.62 -9.35
C PRO A 106 10.00 -3.32 -9.35
N GLU A 107 9.88 -2.48 -10.39
CA GLU A 107 10.58 -1.19 -10.44
C GLU A 107 10.26 -0.28 -9.24
N THR A 108 8.98 -0.16 -8.86
CA THR A 108 8.52 0.66 -7.74
C THR A 108 9.09 0.13 -6.43
N TYR A 109 9.01 -1.19 -6.24
CA TYR A 109 9.59 -1.86 -5.07
C TYR A 109 11.10 -1.65 -4.98
N MET A 110 11.82 -1.82 -6.10
CA MET A 110 13.28 -1.69 -6.13
C MET A 110 13.74 -0.24 -5.93
N ALA A 111 12.97 0.74 -6.43
CA ALA A 111 13.23 2.16 -6.19
C ALA A 111 13.07 2.51 -4.71
N LEU A 112 11.95 2.11 -4.08
CA LEU A 112 11.71 2.32 -2.65
C LEU A 112 12.79 1.67 -1.78
N ARG A 113 13.24 0.47 -2.16
CA ARG A 113 14.30 -0.26 -1.45
C ARG A 113 15.61 0.52 -1.32
N CYS A 114 15.87 1.48 -2.22
CA CYS A 114 17.05 2.33 -2.21
C CYS A 114 16.89 3.60 -1.36
N LEU A 115 15.69 3.85 -0.83
CA LEU A 115 15.37 5.02 -0.01
C LEU A 115 15.37 4.67 1.49
N LYS A 116 15.33 5.70 2.34
CA LYS A 116 15.20 5.58 3.79
C LYS A 116 13.91 6.24 4.24
N ALA A 117 13.19 5.58 5.14
CA ALA A 117 11.96 6.08 5.74
C ALA A 117 11.85 5.64 7.19
N ASP A 118 11.05 6.36 7.96
CA ASP A 118 10.71 6.03 9.35
C ASP A 118 9.45 5.17 9.40
N ILE A 119 8.50 5.43 8.48
CA ILE A 119 7.23 4.72 8.36
C ILE A 119 7.04 4.22 6.93
N LEU A 120 6.49 3.02 6.77
CA LEU A 120 5.96 2.52 5.50
C LEU A 120 4.44 2.35 5.61
N VAL A 121 3.70 3.01 4.72
CA VAL A 121 2.27 2.77 4.52
C VAL A 121 2.12 1.88 3.29
N SER A 122 1.51 0.71 3.45
CA SER A 122 1.27 -0.23 2.36
C SER A 122 -0.20 -0.63 2.27
N HIS A 123 -0.69 -0.98 1.08
CA HIS A 123 -2.04 -1.57 1.00
C HIS A 123 -1.98 -3.05 1.39
N GLU A 124 -1.06 -3.80 0.79
CA GLU A 124 -0.77 -5.19 1.16
C GLU A 124 -0.12 -5.33 2.54
N ALA A 125 -0.40 -6.44 3.22
CA ALA A 125 0.12 -6.71 4.56
C ALA A 125 1.54 -7.32 4.55
N PRO A 126 2.39 -7.04 5.56
CA PRO A 126 3.63 -7.78 5.82
C PRO A 126 3.34 -9.21 6.31
N SER A 127 4.40 -10.02 6.47
CA SER A 127 4.28 -11.46 6.74
C SER A 127 3.66 -11.83 8.10
N CYS A 128 3.42 -10.86 9.00
CA CYS A 128 2.67 -11.09 10.22
C CYS A 128 1.17 -11.32 9.97
N ASN A 129 0.66 -10.97 8.78
CA ASN A 129 -0.64 -11.44 8.31
C ASN A 129 -0.48 -12.77 7.55
N ARG A 130 -1.39 -13.70 7.76
CA ARG A 130 -1.45 -15.02 7.11
C ARG A 130 -1.52 -14.92 5.58
N PHE A 131 -2.07 -13.82 5.06
CA PHE A 131 -2.13 -13.52 3.62
C PHE A 131 -1.12 -12.46 3.18
N GLY A 132 -0.27 -12.01 4.09
CA GLY A 132 0.74 -10.99 3.82
C GLY A 132 2.02 -11.55 3.20
N PHE A 133 2.94 -10.63 2.90
CA PHE A 133 4.09 -10.91 2.03
C PHE A 133 5.42 -10.58 2.70
N ALA A 134 6.31 -11.58 2.80
CA ALA A 134 7.66 -11.40 3.36
C ALA A 134 8.57 -10.43 2.56
N VAL A 135 8.22 -10.12 1.30
CA VAL A 135 8.93 -9.06 0.55
C VAL A 135 8.66 -7.68 1.13
N ILE A 136 7.53 -7.45 1.78
CA ILE A 136 7.24 -6.19 2.47
C ILE A 136 8.08 -6.09 3.75
N ASP A 137 8.25 -7.18 4.51
CA ASP A 137 9.20 -7.20 5.64
C ASP A 137 10.62 -6.83 5.18
N ARG A 138 11.05 -7.39 4.06
CA ARG A 138 12.37 -7.11 3.48
C ARG A 138 12.49 -5.65 3.09
N LEU A 139 11.47 -5.08 2.45
CA LEU A 139 11.43 -3.68 2.07
C LEU A 139 11.54 -2.78 3.30
N ALA A 140 10.68 -3.00 4.28
CA ALA A 140 10.65 -2.28 5.55
C ALA A 140 12.05 -2.23 6.21
N ARG A 141 12.69 -3.39 6.37
CA ARG A 141 14.05 -3.48 6.94
C ARG A 141 15.11 -2.75 6.11
N GLN A 142 15.05 -2.87 4.79
CA GLN A 142 16.03 -2.23 3.90
C GLN A 142 15.90 -0.71 3.90
N MET A 143 14.67 -0.21 4.03
CA MET A 143 14.37 1.21 4.20
C MET A 143 14.67 1.71 5.62
N GLY A 144 14.77 0.81 6.60
CA GLY A 144 15.03 1.16 8.00
C GLY A 144 13.82 1.72 8.73
N VAL A 145 12.61 1.32 8.32
CA VAL A 145 11.37 1.79 8.97
C VAL A 145 11.21 1.17 10.35
N SER A 146 10.64 1.92 11.28
CA SER A 146 10.28 1.44 12.61
C SER A 146 8.84 0.93 12.67
N ALA A 147 7.96 1.42 11.79
CA ALA A 147 6.55 1.03 11.76
C ALA A 147 6.02 0.83 10.32
N VAL A 148 5.12 -0.15 10.16
CA VAL A 148 4.36 -0.42 8.94
C VAL A 148 2.87 -0.33 9.24
N PHE A 149 2.14 0.48 8.47
CA PHE A 149 0.69 0.55 8.51
C PHE A 149 0.13 -0.08 7.24
N HIS A 150 -0.79 -1.03 7.38
CA HIS A 150 -1.40 -1.67 6.22
C HIS A 150 -2.92 -1.74 6.24
N GLY A 151 -3.51 -1.79 5.05
CA GLY A 151 -4.94 -1.96 4.83
C GLY A 151 -5.29 -3.37 4.35
N HIS A 152 -6.10 -3.41 3.29
CA HIS A 152 -6.55 -4.58 2.52
C HIS A 152 -7.43 -5.62 3.24
N HIS A 153 -7.17 -5.93 4.52
CA HIS A 153 -7.83 -7.03 5.22
C HIS A 153 -9.06 -6.65 6.05
N HIS A 154 -9.37 -5.36 6.14
CA HIS A 154 -10.58 -4.81 6.76
C HIS A 154 -10.77 -5.23 8.22
N ASP A 155 -9.68 -5.33 8.97
CA ASP A 155 -9.72 -5.81 10.35
C ASP A 155 -8.50 -5.32 11.12
N VAL A 156 -8.54 -5.48 12.44
CA VAL A 156 -7.45 -5.16 13.36
C VAL A 156 -6.92 -6.44 14.01
N TYR A 157 -5.61 -6.61 13.97
CA TYR A 157 -4.92 -7.76 14.56
C TYR A 157 -3.79 -7.30 15.48
N ASP A 158 -3.57 -8.05 16.56
CA ASP A 158 -2.38 -7.88 17.40
C ASP A 158 -1.18 -8.61 16.75
N TYR A 159 -0.29 -7.81 16.15
CA TYR A 159 0.97 -8.30 15.58
C TYR A 159 2.17 -8.19 16.51
N SER A 160 1.98 -7.77 17.77
CA SER A 160 3.08 -7.62 18.72
C SER A 160 3.96 -8.88 18.88
N PRO A 161 3.44 -10.13 18.79
CA PRO A 161 4.29 -11.32 18.83
C PRO A 161 5.27 -11.45 17.65
N HIS A 162 5.09 -10.68 16.57
CA HIS A 162 5.96 -10.69 15.40
C HIS A 162 7.00 -9.56 15.39
N PHE A 163 6.89 -8.55 16.26
CA PHE A 163 7.73 -7.34 16.17
C PHE A 163 9.22 -7.65 16.27
N GLU A 164 9.63 -8.52 17.21
CA GLU A 164 11.04 -8.92 17.36
C GLU A 164 11.57 -9.59 16.08
N ARG A 165 10.84 -10.57 15.54
CA ARG A 165 11.21 -11.26 14.30
C ARG A 165 11.24 -10.30 13.12
N MET A 166 10.27 -9.37 13.05
CA MET A 166 10.12 -8.43 11.94
C MET A 166 11.17 -7.32 11.98
N GLY A 167 11.58 -6.86 13.16
CA GLY A 167 12.46 -5.71 13.35
C GLY A 167 11.74 -4.36 13.17
N PHE A 168 10.41 -4.36 13.16
CA PHE A 168 9.54 -3.20 13.07
C PHE A 168 8.15 -3.54 13.65
N GLU A 169 7.42 -2.50 14.04
CA GLU A 169 6.02 -2.61 14.49
C GLU A 169 5.09 -2.62 13.28
N ALA A 170 4.01 -3.40 13.33
CA ALA A 170 3.05 -3.49 12.25
C ALA A 170 1.64 -3.28 12.76
N TYR A 171 0.86 -2.49 12.03
CA TYR A 171 -0.50 -2.12 12.39
C TYR A 171 -1.43 -2.32 11.20
N SER A 172 -2.41 -3.20 11.34
CA SER A 172 -3.53 -3.32 10.39
C SER A 172 -4.59 -2.27 10.70
N VAL A 173 -5.05 -1.55 9.68
CA VAL A 173 -6.13 -0.58 9.80
C VAL A 173 -7.44 -1.18 9.28
N GLY A 174 -8.45 -1.21 10.16
CA GLY A 174 -9.78 -1.71 9.87
C GLY A 174 -10.55 -0.90 8.80
N LEU A 175 -11.62 -1.49 8.25
CA LEU A 175 -12.44 -0.81 7.24
C LEU A 175 -13.00 0.51 7.78
N ARG A 176 -12.59 1.64 7.18
CA ARG A 176 -12.96 3.01 7.61
C ARG A 176 -12.58 3.34 9.06
N GLY A 177 -11.62 2.59 9.60
CA GLY A 177 -11.00 2.84 10.89
C GLY A 177 -9.97 3.97 10.81
N VAL A 178 -9.56 4.47 11.97
CA VAL A 178 -8.51 5.48 12.13
C VAL A 178 -7.60 5.03 13.25
N SER A 179 -6.31 4.96 12.96
CA SER A 179 -5.26 4.61 13.94
C SER A 179 -4.27 5.76 14.08
N ALA A 180 -3.76 5.96 15.29
CA ALA A 180 -2.66 6.87 15.58
C ALA A 180 -1.31 6.25 15.22
N LEU A 181 -0.25 7.06 15.24
CA LEU A 181 1.12 6.64 14.91
C LEU A 181 1.71 5.59 15.86
N ASP A 182 1.19 5.50 17.09
CA ASP A 182 1.60 4.50 18.09
C ASP A 182 0.74 3.22 18.02
N GLY A 183 -0.13 3.11 17.02
CA GLY A 183 -1.06 2.00 16.87
C GLY A 183 -2.36 2.12 17.66
N THR A 184 -2.55 3.19 18.46
CA THR A 184 -3.81 3.42 19.18
C THR A 184 -4.97 3.57 18.20
N ILE A 185 -6.03 2.81 18.40
CA ILE A 185 -7.25 2.90 17.58
C ILE A 185 -8.05 4.14 18.02
N LEU A 186 -8.08 5.17 17.18
CA LEU A 186 -8.88 6.39 17.39
C LEU A 186 -10.33 6.18 16.98
N LYS A 187 -10.55 5.35 15.95
CA LYS A 187 -11.87 4.92 15.49
C LYS A 187 -11.77 3.48 15.01
N ALA A 188 -12.56 2.59 15.61
CA ALA A 188 -12.66 1.21 15.18
C ALA A 188 -13.21 1.11 13.74
N GLY A 189 -12.74 0.12 12.99
CA GLY A 189 -13.28 -0.24 11.69
C GLY A 189 -14.66 -0.88 11.81
N GLU A 190 -15.45 -0.77 10.75
CA GLU A 190 -16.83 -1.28 10.71
C GLU A 190 -16.89 -2.82 10.74
N GLU A 191 -15.80 -3.50 10.35
CA GLU A 191 -15.69 -4.95 10.23
C GLU A 191 -14.71 -5.58 11.24
N ASP A 192 -14.19 -4.79 12.19
CA ASP A 192 -13.18 -5.26 13.14
C ASP A 192 -13.71 -6.42 14.01
N GLY A 193 -12.93 -7.49 14.09
CA GLY A 193 -13.26 -8.70 14.84
C GLY A 193 -14.31 -9.61 14.19
N GLN A 194 -14.77 -9.30 12.97
CA GLN A 194 -15.73 -10.15 12.25
C GLN A 194 -15.06 -11.28 11.47
N ASN A 195 -13.79 -11.12 11.07
CA ASN A 195 -13.06 -12.16 10.37
C ASN A 195 -12.40 -13.13 11.35
N GLU A 196 -12.04 -14.31 10.84
CA GLU A 196 -11.15 -15.22 11.57
C GLU A 196 -9.79 -14.55 11.87
N CYS A 197 -9.06 -15.07 12.86
CA CYS A 197 -7.70 -14.60 13.13
C CYS A 197 -6.81 -14.85 11.91
N ARG A 198 -6.31 -13.76 11.32
CA ARG A 198 -5.36 -13.77 10.20
C ARG A 198 -3.94 -13.43 10.63
N VAL A 199 -3.61 -13.53 11.92
CA VAL A 199 -2.22 -13.45 12.39
C VAL A 199 -1.48 -14.70 11.90
N ALA A 200 -0.29 -14.51 11.33
CA ALA A 200 0.56 -15.61 10.88
C ALA A 200 1.02 -16.44 12.09
N ARG A 201 1.25 -17.73 11.88
CA ARG A 201 1.84 -18.55 12.95
C ARG A 201 3.29 -18.15 13.14
N VAL A 202 3.70 -17.92 14.38
CA VAL A 202 5.11 -17.76 14.73
C VAL A 202 5.74 -19.16 14.63
N ASN A 203 6.65 -19.35 13.67
CA ASN A 203 7.48 -20.55 13.57
C ASN A 203 8.75 -20.37 14.39
#